data_AF-A0A2I0D217-F1
#
_entry.id   AF-A0A2I0D217-F1
#
_cell.length_a   1.000
_cell.length_b   1.000
_cell.length_c   1.000
_cell.angle_alpha   90.00
_cell.angle_beta   90.00
_cell.angle_gamma   90.00
#
_symmetry.space_group_name_H-M   'P 1'
#
loop_
_entity.id
_entity.type
_entity.pdbx_description
1 polymer ?
#
loop_
_entity_poly.entity_id
_entity_poly.type
_entity_poly.pdbx_seq_one_letter_code
_entity_poly.pdbx_strand_id
1 'polypeptide(L)'
;MKPAQSQFTKEIRHFSLVTSANLIIGAVASAAGILYIIAAVLGLTAGHVSPELRVIAGAIAMVCFGLGVSVFHITLGISRGQKAIRDQLERESPAVSDERLTCLIVQMAAYYRDIRKTLGTIILIGPLCGLCVFVLGIVTGLEAFSLTTSGFSVTLDSRVMLLAQAITLAIVVSSLLSSHYVTRFATAWNHRIAEIEASECALKMTLGLDDQ
;
A
#
# COMPACT_ATOMS: atom_id res chain seq x y z
N MET A 1 -6.90 -30.83 -4.63
CA MET A 1 -5.89 -30.02 -3.93
C MET A 1 -5.94 -30.33 -2.45
N LYS A 2 -4.78 -30.53 -1.82
CA LYS A 2 -4.69 -30.72 -0.36
C LYS A 2 -5.06 -29.41 0.37
N PRO A 3 -5.64 -29.48 1.59
CA PRO A 3 -6.08 -28.28 2.32
C PRO A 3 -4.95 -27.26 2.54
N ALA A 4 -3.75 -27.71 2.92
CA ALA A 4 -2.57 -26.86 3.10
C ALA A 4 -2.14 -26.12 1.83
N GLN A 5 -2.13 -26.81 0.69
CA GLN A 5 -1.84 -26.20 -0.62
C GLN A 5 -2.89 -25.12 -0.96
N SER A 6 -4.17 -25.40 -0.75
CA SER A 6 -5.25 -24.45 -1.03
C SER A 6 -5.19 -23.19 -0.16
N GLN A 7 -4.78 -23.35 1.11
CA GLN A 7 -4.60 -22.24 2.03
C GLN A 7 -3.40 -21.39 1.64
N PHE A 8 -2.25 -22.00 1.35
CA PHE A 8 -1.05 -21.28 0.93
C PHE A 8 -1.28 -20.50 -0.37
N THR A 9 -1.91 -21.11 -1.39
CA THR A 9 -2.28 -20.42 -2.63
C THR A 9 -3.20 -19.22 -2.37
N LYS A 10 -4.19 -19.38 -1.49
CA LYS A 10 -5.07 -18.26 -1.11
C LYS A 10 -4.29 -17.14 -0.42
N GLU A 11 -3.41 -17.45 0.52
CA GLU A 11 -2.59 -16.46 1.23
C GLU A 11 -1.71 -15.66 0.26
N ILE A 12 -0.99 -16.33 -0.64
CA ILE A 12 -0.16 -15.68 -1.67
C ILE A 12 -1.02 -14.81 -2.60
N ARG A 13 -2.20 -15.28 -3.00
CA ARG A 13 -3.11 -14.49 -3.85
C ARG A 13 -3.62 -13.23 -3.15
N HIS A 14 -4.00 -13.31 -1.88
CA HIS A 14 -4.45 -12.15 -1.11
C HIS A 14 -3.31 -11.15 -0.91
N PHE A 15 -2.11 -11.62 -0.56
CA PHE A 15 -0.95 -10.76 -0.43
C PHE A 15 -0.60 -10.07 -1.77
N SER A 16 -0.80 -10.76 -2.90
CA SER A 16 -0.56 -10.19 -4.23
C SER A 16 -1.57 -9.11 -4.56
N LEU A 17 -2.85 -9.30 -4.22
CA LEU A 17 -3.91 -8.30 -4.42
C LEU A 17 -3.64 -7.03 -3.60
N VAL A 18 -3.26 -7.18 -2.33
CA VAL A 18 -2.94 -6.06 -1.44
C VAL A 18 -1.71 -5.30 -1.94
N THR A 19 -0.68 -6.03 -2.38
CA THR A 19 0.52 -5.43 -2.97
C THR A 19 0.18 -4.65 -4.24
N SER A 20 -0.65 -5.19 -5.13
CA SER A 20 -1.12 -4.46 -6.32
C SER A 20 -1.94 -3.22 -5.98
N ALA A 21 -2.80 -3.28 -4.95
CA ALA A 21 -3.56 -2.11 -4.49
C ALA A 21 -2.62 -1.00 -4.00
N ASN A 22 -1.59 -1.34 -3.22
CA ASN A 22 -0.59 -0.37 -2.76
C ASN A 22 0.20 0.27 -3.91
N LEU A 23 0.52 -0.48 -4.98
CA LEU A 23 1.14 0.10 -6.18
C LEU A 23 0.24 1.15 -6.83
N ILE A 24 -1.04 0.85 -6.98
CA ILE A 24 -2.02 1.79 -7.55
C ILE A 24 -2.14 3.03 -6.67
N ILE A 25 -2.26 2.86 -5.35
CA ILE A 25 -2.34 3.98 -4.40
C ILE A 25 -1.09 4.87 -4.49
N GLY A 26 0.11 4.28 -4.47
CA GLY A 26 1.35 5.03 -4.58
C GLY A 26 1.47 5.79 -5.90
N ALA A 27 1.07 5.17 -7.01
CA ALA A 27 1.07 5.80 -8.33
C ALA A 27 0.07 6.98 -8.40
N VAL A 28 -1.15 6.79 -7.91
CA VAL A 28 -2.19 7.83 -7.91
C VAL A 28 -1.81 9.01 -7.00
N ALA A 29 -1.29 8.74 -5.80
CA ALA A 29 -0.83 9.79 -4.90
C ALA A 29 0.32 10.60 -5.52
N SER A 30 1.27 9.92 -6.17
CA SER A 30 2.37 10.57 -6.89
C SER A 30 1.85 11.47 -8.02
N ALA A 31 0.93 10.95 -8.82
CA ALA A 31 0.33 11.69 -9.94
C ALA A 31 -0.47 12.91 -9.45
N ALA A 32 -1.26 12.76 -8.39
CA ALA A 32 -2.03 13.85 -7.79
C ALA A 32 -1.11 14.97 -7.27
N GLY A 33 -0.04 14.61 -6.56
CA GLY A 33 0.96 15.56 -6.10
C GLY A 33 1.64 16.31 -7.25
N ILE A 34 2.11 15.60 -8.27
CA ILE A 34 2.73 16.20 -9.46
C ILE A 34 1.77 17.13 -10.19
N LEU A 35 0.52 16.71 -10.39
CA LEU A 35 -0.48 17.50 -11.10
C LEU A 35 -0.73 18.84 -10.41
N TYR A 36 -0.84 18.84 -9.08
CA TYR A 36 -0.98 20.06 -8.31
C TYR A 36 0.26 20.96 -8.42
N ILE A 37 1.46 20.39 -8.32
CA ILE A 37 2.73 21.13 -8.45
C ILE A 37 2.80 21.82 -9.82
N ILE A 38 2.48 21.11 -10.90
CA ILE A 38 2.45 21.67 -12.27
C ILE A 38 1.43 22.82 -12.35
N ALA A 39 0.22 22.62 -11.83
CA ALA A 39 -0.83 23.64 -11.83
C ALA A 39 -0.40 24.91 -11.06
N ALA A 40 0.31 24.73 -9.94
CA ALA A 40 0.84 25.85 -9.15
C ALA A 40 1.95 26.61 -9.89
N VAL A 41 2.89 25.91 -10.54
CA VAL A 41 3.98 26.53 -11.31
C VAL A 41 3.45 27.29 -12.52
N LEU A 42 2.43 26.75 -13.20
CA LEU A 42 1.78 27.41 -14.34
C LEU A 42 0.86 28.56 -13.94
N GLY A 43 0.71 28.85 -12.64
CA GLY A 43 -0.15 29.92 -12.14
C GLY A 43 -1.65 29.63 -12.31
N LEU A 44 -2.05 28.40 -12.65
CA LEU A 44 -3.45 28.02 -12.82
C LEU A 44 -4.25 28.12 -11.50
N THR A 45 -3.54 28.08 -10.37
CA THR A 45 -4.12 28.26 -9.02
C THR A 45 -4.12 29.72 -8.54
N ALA A 46 -3.53 30.67 -9.30
CA ALA A 46 -3.33 32.05 -8.83
C ALA A 46 -4.60 32.92 -8.80
N GLY A 47 -5.63 32.57 -9.58
CA GLY A 47 -6.90 33.31 -9.63
C GLY A 47 -8.02 32.78 -8.75
N HIS A 48 -7.85 31.59 -8.17
CA HIS A 48 -8.93 30.86 -7.47
C HIS A 48 -8.67 30.68 -5.96
N VAL A 49 -7.43 30.88 -5.51
CA VAL A 49 -6.99 30.47 -4.16
C VAL A 49 -6.32 31.64 -3.45
N SER A 50 -6.61 31.81 -2.15
CA SER A 50 -5.87 32.76 -1.33
C SER A 50 -4.37 32.38 -1.31
N PRO A 51 -3.44 33.35 -1.25
CA PRO A 51 -2.00 33.06 -1.28
C PRO A 51 -1.57 32.05 -0.20
N GLU A 52 -2.21 32.10 0.97
CA GLU A 52 -1.93 31.22 2.11
C GLU A 52 -2.37 29.77 1.84
N LEU A 53 -3.59 29.55 1.34
CA LEU A 53 -4.10 28.21 1.00
C LEU A 53 -3.27 27.56 -0.10
N ARG A 54 -2.77 28.35 -1.06
CA ARG A 54 -1.90 27.85 -2.14
C ARG A 54 -0.56 27.32 -1.60
N VAL A 55 0.02 27.99 -0.61
CA VAL A 55 1.28 27.53 0.03
C VAL A 55 1.04 26.23 0.80
N ILE A 56 -0.06 26.15 1.56
CA ILE A 56 -0.42 24.94 2.32
C ILE A 56 -0.67 23.77 1.38
N ALA A 57 -1.51 23.96 0.36
CA ALA A 57 -1.81 22.92 -0.62
C ALA A 57 -0.57 22.49 -1.41
N GLY A 58 0.34 23.41 -1.74
CA GLY A 58 1.63 23.10 -2.34
C GLY A 58 2.51 22.23 -1.44
N ALA A 59 2.60 22.54 -0.15
CA ALA A 59 3.34 21.74 0.82
C ALA A 59 2.74 20.32 0.94
N ILE A 60 1.41 20.22 1.01
CA ILE A 60 0.71 18.92 1.07
C ILE A 60 0.96 18.14 -0.22
N ALA A 61 0.91 18.77 -1.39
CA ALA A 61 1.17 18.12 -2.68
C ALA A 61 2.59 17.55 -2.76
N MET A 62 3.59 18.26 -2.24
CA MET A 62 4.98 17.78 -2.15
C MET A 62 5.10 16.55 -1.25
N VAL A 63 4.45 16.57 -0.07
CA VAL A 63 4.41 15.42 0.83
C VAL A 63 3.69 14.24 0.16
N CYS A 64 2.56 14.49 -0.50
CA CYS A 64 1.78 13.48 -1.20
C CYS A 64 2.58 12.82 -2.32
N PHE A 65 3.32 13.61 -3.10
CA PHE A 65 4.25 13.11 -4.12
C PHE A 65 5.36 12.24 -3.51
N GLY A 66 6.05 12.73 -2.48
CA GLY A 66 7.15 12.01 -1.84
C GLY A 66 6.71 10.69 -1.20
N LEU A 67 5.59 10.70 -0.47
CA LEU A 67 5.02 9.48 0.12
C LEU A 67 4.52 8.52 -0.96
N GLY A 68 3.87 9.03 -2.01
CA GLY A 68 3.41 8.23 -3.15
C GLY A 68 4.55 7.47 -3.82
N VAL A 69 5.65 8.16 -4.13
CA VAL A 69 6.84 7.56 -4.74
C VAL A 69 7.47 6.53 -3.82
N SER A 70 7.55 6.83 -2.52
CA SER A 70 8.10 5.90 -1.51
C SER A 70 7.26 4.61 -1.43
N VAL A 71 5.94 4.72 -1.27
CA VAL A 71 5.02 3.57 -1.25
C VAL A 71 5.14 2.77 -2.54
N PHE A 72 5.18 3.44 -3.69
CA PHE A 72 5.29 2.79 -4.99
C PHE A 72 6.60 1.99 -5.11
N HIS A 73 7.73 2.60 -4.82
CA HIS A 73 9.04 1.97 -4.94
C HIS A 73 9.19 0.77 -3.98
N ILE A 74 8.79 0.94 -2.72
CA ILE A 74 8.85 -0.12 -1.72
C ILE A 74 7.95 -1.29 -2.13
N THR A 75 6.72 -1.00 -2.55
CA THR A 75 5.76 -2.02 -2.95
C THR A 75 6.18 -2.74 -4.24
N LEU A 76 6.87 -2.06 -5.16
CA LEU A 76 7.45 -2.69 -6.35
C LEU A 76 8.49 -3.73 -5.99
N GLY A 77 9.35 -3.45 -5.01
CA GLY A 77 10.30 -4.42 -4.47
C GLY A 77 9.60 -5.68 -3.95
N ILE A 78 8.56 -5.48 -3.12
CA ILE A 78 7.77 -6.58 -2.54
C ILE A 78 7.06 -7.39 -3.63
N SER A 79 6.48 -6.71 -4.62
CA SER A 79 5.76 -7.33 -5.73
C SER A 79 6.66 -8.24 -6.56
N ARG A 80 7.88 -7.79 -6.87
CA ARG A 80 8.85 -8.58 -7.65
C ARG A 80 9.26 -9.87 -6.91
N GLY A 81 9.62 -9.76 -5.64
CA GLY A 81 10.02 -10.93 -4.85
C GLY A 81 8.86 -11.92 -4.65
N GLN A 82 7.65 -11.42 -4.41
CA GLN A 82 6.47 -12.25 -4.29
C GLN A 82 6.09 -12.93 -5.61
N LYS A 83 6.16 -12.21 -6.74
CA LYS A 83 5.78 -12.74 -8.05
C LYS A 83 6.62 -13.96 -8.42
N ALA A 84 7.91 -13.99 -8.08
CA ALA A 84 8.76 -15.15 -8.30
C ALA A 84 8.22 -16.42 -7.61
N ILE A 85 7.78 -16.30 -6.36
CA ILE A 85 7.21 -17.42 -5.57
C ILE A 85 5.84 -17.82 -6.11
N ARG A 86 5.01 -16.84 -6.46
CA ARG A 86 3.68 -17.07 -7.05
C ARG A 86 3.76 -17.78 -8.38
N ASP A 87 4.64 -17.34 -9.28
CA ASP A 87 4.79 -17.92 -10.62
C ASP A 87 5.26 -19.39 -10.53
N GLN A 88 6.10 -19.73 -9.54
CA GLN A 88 6.48 -21.13 -9.27
C GLN A 88 5.28 -21.96 -8.79
N LEU A 89 4.49 -21.42 -7.86
CA LEU A 89 3.29 -22.09 -7.34
C LEU A 89 2.21 -22.29 -8.41
N GLU A 90 2.01 -21.33 -9.32
CA GLU A 90 1.02 -21.42 -10.39
C GLU A 90 1.44 -22.40 -11.50
N ARG A 91 2.74 -22.49 -11.85
CA ARG A 91 3.26 -23.45 -12.84
C ARG A 91 3.07 -24.90 -12.41
N GLU A 92 3.15 -25.18 -11.12
CA GLU A 92 3.15 -26.54 -10.57
C GLU A 92 1.74 -26.99 -10.06
N SER A 93 0.73 -26.11 -10.18
CA SER A 93 -0.54 -26.13 -9.44
C SER A 93 -1.38 -27.44 -9.43
N PRO A 94 -1.46 -28.27 -10.50
CA PRO A 94 -2.24 -29.50 -10.39
C PRO A 94 -1.53 -30.65 -9.65
N ALA A 95 -0.20 -30.63 -9.49
CA ALA A 95 0.58 -31.80 -9.04
C ALA A 95 1.78 -31.46 -8.12
N VAL A 96 1.69 -30.41 -7.31
CA VAL A 96 2.74 -30.06 -6.34
C VAL A 96 2.92 -31.19 -5.32
N SER A 97 4.13 -31.76 -5.22
CA SER A 97 4.50 -32.72 -4.17
C SER A 97 4.60 -32.05 -2.80
N ASP A 98 4.49 -32.81 -1.71
CA ASP A 98 4.52 -32.23 -0.36
C ASP A 98 5.89 -31.63 -0.02
N GLU A 99 6.97 -32.22 -0.53
CA GLU A 99 8.33 -31.69 -0.41
C GLU A 99 8.46 -30.34 -1.11
N ARG A 100 7.83 -30.21 -2.28
CA ARG A 100 7.89 -28.99 -3.08
C ARG A 100 7.05 -27.87 -2.47
N LEU A 101 5.87 -28.21 -1.94
CA LEU A 101 5.04 -27.27 -1.18
C LEU A 101 5.78 -26.77 0.05
N THR A 102 6.45 -27.67 0.78
CA THR A 102 7.27 -27.31 1.95
C THR A 102 8.42 -26.38 1.56
N CYS A 103 9.10 -26.67 0.45
CA CYS A 103 10.17 -25.82 -0.08
C CYS A 103 9.66 -24.39 -0.38
N LEU A 104 8.49 -24.24 -1.01
CA LEU A 104 7.89 -22.93 -1.30
C LEU A 104 7.48 -22.18 -0.02
N ILE A 105 6.97 -22.88 0.99
CA ILE A 105 6.64 -22.28 2.29
C ILE A 105 7.91 -21.76 2.98
N VAL A 106 9.00 -22.53 2.96
CA VAL A 106 10.30 -22.13 3.53
C VAL A 106 10.89 -20.94 2.77
N GLN A 107 10.84 -20.94 1.44
CA GLN A 107 11.26 -19.79 0.62
C GLN A 107 10.45 -18.54 0.95
N MET A 108 9.12 -18.67 1.12
CA MET A 108 8.27 -17.56 1.53
C MET A 108 8.58 -17.07 2.94
N ALA A 109 8.90 -17.97 3.88
CA ALA A 109 9.31 -17.62 5.24
C ALA A 109 10.63 -16.83 5.25
N ALA A 110 11.63 -17.29 4.48
CA ALA A 110 12.90 -16.59 4.32
C ALA A 110 12.72 -15.22 3.67
N TYR A 111 11.90 -15.15 2.60
CA TYR A 111 11.55 -13.89 1.95
C TYR A 111 10.85 -12.93 2.91
N TYR A 112 9.86 -13.41 3.68
CA TYR A 112 9.15 -12.62 4.67
C TYR A 112 10.09 -12.04 5.73
N ARG A 113 11.07 -12.82 6.21
CA ARG A 113 12.06 -12.37 7.19
C ARG A 113 12.85 -11.17 6.69
N ASP A 114 13.24 -11.18 5.40
CA ASP A 114 13.96 -10.07 4.76
C ASP A 114 13.09 -8.81 4.62
N ILE A 115 11.83 -8.97 4.21
CA ILE A 115 10.92 -7.85 3.97
C ILE A 115 10.15 -7.37 5.21
N ARG A 116 10.29 -8.02 6.37
CA ARG A 116 9.49 -7.74 7.59
C ARG A 116 9.53 -6.27 8.00
N LYS A 117 10.73 -5.68 8.04
CA LYS A 117 10.91 -4.26 8.38
C LYS A 117 10.21 -3.35 7.38
N THR A 118 10.36 -3.68 6.10
CA THR A 118 9.76 -2.98 4.96
C THR A 118 8.23 -3.02 5.00
N LEU A 119 7.62 -4.14 5.38
CA LEU A 119 6.18 -4.23 5.60
C LEU A 119 5.71 -3.31 6.72
N GLY A 120 6.47 -3.23 7.82
CA GLY A 120 6.20 -2.29 8.92
C GLY A 120 6.15 -0.85 8.44
N THR A 121 7.08 -0.46 7.55
CA THR A 121 7.08 0.86 6.92
C THR A 121 5.82 1.10 6.06
N ILE A 122 5.38 0.13 5.25
CA ILE A 122 4.15 0.25 4.45
C ILE A 122 2.91 0.38 5.33
N ILE A 123 2.82 -0.35 6.45
CA ILE A 123 1.68 -0.27 7.38
C ILE A 123 1.51 1.16 7.90
N LEU A 124 2.62 1.88 8.14
CA LEU A 124 2.62 3.25 8.64
C LEU A 124 2.42 4.28 7.51
N ILE A 125 3.18 4.17 6.42
CA ILE A 125 3.18 5.17 5.35
C ILE A 125 1.92 5.07 4.47
N GLY A 126 1.35 3.88 4.29
CA GLY A 126 0.16 3.68 3.45
C GLY A 126 -1.04 4.54 3.88
N PRO A 127 -1.47 4.49 5.15
CA PRO A 127 -2.54 5.35 5.67
C PRO A 127 -2.21 6.85 5.59
N LEU A 128 -0.96 7.24 5.87
CA LEU A 128 -0.50 8.63 5.75
C LEU A 128 -0.63 9.14 4.30
N CYS A 129 -0.25 8.31 3.33
CA CYS A 129 -0.39 8.60 1.91
C CYS A 129 -1.86 8.84 1.53
N GLY A 130 -2.76 7.95 1.97
CA GLY A 130 -4.21 8.11 1.75
C GLY A 130 -4.76 9.39 2.40
N LEU A 131 -4.34 9.69 3.63
CA LEU A 131 -4.71 10.91 4.34
C LEU A 131 -4.24 12.17 3.61
N CYS A 132 -3.00 12.20 3.11
CA CYS A 132 -2.49 13.33 2.34
C CYS A 132 -3.30 13.59 1.07
N VAL A 133 -3.64 12.52 0.32
CA VAL A 133 -4.51 12.64 -0.87
C VAL A 133 -5.88 13.20 -0.50
N PHE A 134 -6.44 12.76 0.63
CA PHE A 134 -7.74 13.22 1.10
C PHE A 134 -7.74 14.70 1.50
N VAL A 135 -6.76 15.11 2.30
CA VAL A 135 -6.64 16.51 2.72
C VAL A 135 -6.40 17.40 1.50
N LEU A 136 -5.53 16.99 0.56
CA LEU A 136 -5.33 17.72 -0.69
C LEU A 136 -6.64 17.84 -1.47
N GLY A 137 -7.41 16.76 -1.59
CA GLY A 137 -8.72 16.73 -2.23
C GLY A 137 -9.76 17.63 -1.57
N ILE A 138 -9.76 17.74 -0.24
CA ILE A 138 -10.63 18.68 0.50
C ILE A 138 -10.21 20.12 0.21
N VAL A 139 -8.92 20.45 0.31
CA VAL A 139 -8.44 21.82 0.10
C VAL A 139 -8.79 22.29 -1.31
N THR A 140 -8.57 21.45 -2.34
CA THR A 140 -8.98 21.75 -3.72
C THR A 140 -10.49 21.72 -3.93
N GLY A 141 -11.24 20.96 -3.11
CA GLY A 141 -12.69 20.78 -3.26
C GLY A 141 -13.54 21.86 -2.58
N LEU A 142 -13.06 22.41 -1.46
CA LEU A 142 -13.70 23.53 -0.75
C LEU A 142 -13.80 24.78 -1.64
N GLU A 143 -12.87 24.94 -2.58
CA GLU A 143 -12.84 26.07 -3.51
C GLU A 143 -13.97 26.05 -4.54
N ALA A 144 -14.48 24.86 -4.89
CA ALA A 144 -15.62 24.71 -5.79
C ALA A 144 -16.98 24.81 -5.08
N PHE A 145 -16.99 24.92 -3.74
CA PHE A 145 -18.15 25.30 -2.95
C PHE A 145 -18.02 26.74 -2.45
N SER A 146 -18.14 27.73 -3.34
CA SER A 146 -18.28 29.11 -2.91
C SER A 146 -19.66 29.35 -2.28
N LEU A 147 -19.70 29.42 -0.95
CA LEU A 147 -20.86 29.91 -0.18
C LEU A 147 -20.97 31.43 -0.35
N THR A 148 -21.75 31.86 -1.35
CA THR A 148 -22.13 33.27 -1.48
C THR A 148 -23.27 33.63 -0.54
N THR A 149 -23.24 34.84 0.03
CA THR A 149 -24.28 35.42 0.92
C THR A 149 -25.68 35.50 0.28
N SER A 150 -25.79 35.27 -1.03
CA SER A 150 -27.02 35.27 -1.83
C SER A 150 -27.61 33.88 -2.12
N GLY A 151 -27.02 32.79 -1.60
CA GLY A 151 -27.51 31.43 -1.77
C GLY A 151 -26.48 30.44 -2.32
N PHE A 152 -26.83 29.15 -2.29
CA PHE A 152 -26.00 28.03 -2.77
C PHE A 152 -26.03 27.96 -4.31
N SER A 153 -25.01 28.52 -4.98
CA SER A 153 -24.86 28.37 -6.43
C SER A 153 -23.92 27.21 -6.74
N VAL A 154 -24.48 26.11 -7.27
CA VAL A 154 -23.73 24.99 -7.84
C VAL A 154 -23.41 25.33 -9.29
N THR A 155 -22.15 25.62 -9.61
CA THR A 155 -21.72 25.71 -11.01
C THR A 155 -21.64 24.30 -11.62
N LEU A 156 -21.87 24.21 -12.94
CA LEU A 156 -22.08 23.00 -13.73
C LEU A 156 -20.95 21.94 -13.73
N ASP A 157 -19.85 22.14 -12.98
CA ASP A 157 -18.73 21.19 -12.86
C ASP A 157 -18.82 20.24 -11.63
N SER A 158 -19.96 20.27 -10.94
CA SER A 158 -20.25 19.45 -9.74
C SER A 158 -20.07 17.94 -9.96
N ARG A 159 -20.26 17.43 -11.18
CA ARG A 159 -20.12 15.98 -11.49
C ARG A 159 -18.66 15.52 -11.50
N VAL A 160 -17.76 16.32 -12.09
CA VAL A 160 -16.32 16.02 -12.12
C VAL A 160 -15.76 16.11 -10.71
N MET A 161 -16.19 17.11 -9.94
CA MET A 161 -15.79 17.21 -8.53
C MET A 161 -16.33 16.06 -7.67
N LEU A 162 -17.60 15.68 -7.83
CA LEU A 162 -18.16 14.51 -7.13
C LEU A 162 -17.39 13.23 -7.45
N LEU A 163 -17.02 13.03 -8.72
CA LEU A 163 -16.20 11.90 -9.14
C LEU A 163 -14.80 11.95 -8.51
N ALA A 164 -14.15 13.12 -8.49
CA ALA A 164 -12.84 13.30 -7.86
C ALA A 164 -12.90 13.04 -6.35
N GLN A 165 -13.93 13.51 -5.65
CA GLN A 165 -14.15 13.24 -4.24
C GLN A 165 -14.44 11.75 -3.98
N ALA A 166 -15.21 11.09 -4.85
CA ALA A 166 -15.43 9.65 -4.75
C ALA A 166 -14.13 8.85 -4.93
N ILE A 167 -13.26 9.27 -5.86
CA ILE A 167 -11.94 8.65 -6.08
C ILE A 167 -11.04 8.84 -4.86
N THR A 168 -10.95 10.05 -4.30
CA THR A 168 -10.14 10.29 -3.10
C THR A 168 -10.63 9.48 -1.90
N LEU A 169 -11.95 9.37 -1.70
CA LEU A 169 -12.52 8.50 -0.68
C LEU A 169 -12.17 7.02 -0.92
N ALA A 170 -12.27 6.54 -2.16
CA ALA A 170 -11.89 5.18 -2.52
C ALA A 170 -10.40 4.91 -2.23
N ILE A 171 -9.51 5.89 -2.46
CA ILE A 171 -8.08 5.80 -2.14
C ILE A 171 -7.85 5.69 -0.63
N VAL A 172 -8.53 6.52 0.18
CA VAL A 172 -8.43 6.44 1.65
C VAL A 172 -8.88 5.08 2.16
N VAL A 173 -10.06 4.64 1.73
CA VAL A 173 -10.63 3.34 2.12
C VAL A 173 -9.67 2.21 1.69
N SER A 174 -9.17 2.24 0.45
CA SER A 174 -8.22 1.23 -0.04
C SER A 174 -6.90 1.24 0.74
N SER A 175 -6.41 2.41 1.14
CA SER A 175 -5.18 2.56 1.93
C SER A 175 -5.34 1.98 3.34
N LEU A 176 -6.49 2.23 3.97
CA LEU A 176 -6.82 1.67 5.29
C LEU A 176 -7.02 0.16 5.24
N LEU A 177 -7.78 -0.35 4.26
CA LEU A 177 -7.95 -1.80 4.08
C LEU A 177 -6.61 -2.47 3.81
N SER A 178 -5.79 -1.89 2.94
CA SER A 178 -4.46 -2.41 2.64
C SER A 178 -3.60 -2.52 3.91
N SER A 179 -3.51 -1.43 4.70
CA SER A 179 -2.77 -1.46 5.97
C SER A 179 -3.31 -2.51 6.93
N HIS A 180 -4.64 -2.67 7.04
CA HIS A 180 -5.25 -3.71 7.86
C HIS A 180 -4.88 -5.13 7.40
N TYR A 181 -4.94 -5.42 6.10
CA TYR A 181 -4.56 -6.71 5.56
C TYR A 181 -3.07 -7.00 5.69
N VAL A 182 -2.19 -6.03 5.41
CA VAL A 182 -0.74 -6.17 5.60
C VAL A 182 -0.43 -6.43 7.07
N THR A 183 -1.10 -5.73 7.99
CA THR A 183 -0.94 -5.96 9.44
C THR A 183 -1.36 -7.38 9.82
N ARG A 184 -2.53 -7.86 9.39
CA ARG A 184 -2.98 -9.22 9.67
C ARG A 184 -2.03 -10.27 9.11
N PHE A 185 -1.56 -10.07 7.88
CA PHE A 185 -0.57 -10.93 7.26
C PHE A 185 0.73 -10.93 8.07
N ALA A 186 1.24 -9.76 8.43
CA ALA A 186 2.47 -9.63 9.20
C ALA A 186 2.37 -10.30 10.57
N THR A 187 1.24 -10.16 11.28
CA THR A 187 1.03 -10.82 12.57
C THR A 187 1.04 -12.35 12.44
N ALA A 188 0.36 -12.89 11.44
CA ALA A 188 0.32 -14.34 11.21
C ALA A 188 1.70 -14.90 10.87
N TRP A 189 2.46 -14.21 10.01
CA TRP A 189 3.80 -14.64 9.63
C TRP A 189 4.84 -14.40 10.72
N ASN A 190 4.72 -13.35 11.53
CA ASN A 190 5.56 -13.17 12.72
C ASN A 190 5.40 -14.34 13.69
N HIS A 191 4.18 -14.84 13.89
CA HIS A 191 3.94 -16.00 14.74
C HIS A 191 4.60 -17.27 14.17
N ARG A 192 4.43 -17.54 12.86
CA ARG A 192 5.04 -18.68 12.19
C ARG A 192 6.57 -18.65 12.26
N ILE A 193 7.17 -17.47 12.03
CA ILE A 193 8.63 -17.31 12.11
C ILE A 193 9.13 -17.48 13.55
N ALA A 194 8.42 -16.97 14.55
CA ALA A 194 8.79 -17.16 15.95
C ALA A 194 8.76 -18.65 16.37
N GLU A 195 7.77 -19.41 15.91
CA GLU A 195 7.71 -20.86 16.14
C GLU A 195 8.88 -21.60 15.45
N ILE A 196 9.20 -21.22 14.21
CA ILE A 196 10.34 -21.80 13.47
C ILE A 196 11.65 -21.49 14.20
N GLU A 197 11.86 -20.26 14.64
CA GLU A 197 13.07 -19.85 15.37
C GLU A 197 13.19 -20.55 16.72
N ALA A 198 12.08 -20.73 17.45
CA ALA A 198 12.07 -21.49 18.70
C ALA A 198 12.40 -22.98 18.46
N SER A 199 11.88 -23.56 17.37
CA SER A 199 12.14 -24.95 16.99
C SER A 199 13.59 -25.16 16.54
N GLU A 200 14.14 -24.21 15.77
CA GLU A 200 15.55 -24.19 15.36
C GLU A 200 16.48 -24.07 16.57
N CYS A 201 16.14 -23.22 17.54
CA CYS A 201 16.90 -23.06 18.80
C CYS A 201 16.88 -24.37 19.62
N ALA A 202 15.71 -24.98 19.82
CA ALA A 202 15.60 -26.26 20.52
C ALA A 202 16.39 -27.38 19.81
N LEU A 203 16.38 -27.39 18.47
CA LEU A 203 17.15 -28.35 17.68
C LEU A 203 18.65 -28.14 17.83
N LYS A 204 19.14 -26.89 17.77
CA LYS A 204 20.56 -26.56 17.98
C LYS A 204 21.04 -26.95 19.38
N MET A 205 20.23 -26.66 20.39
CA MET A 205 20.50 -27.06 21.78
C MET A 205 20.59 -28.58 21.91
N THR A 206 19.67 -29.32 21.27
CA THR A 206 19.65 -30.80 21.30
C THR A 206 20.83 -31.42 20.55
N LEU A 207 21.29 -30.76 19.48
CA LEU A 207 22.44 -31.20 18.68
C LEU A 207 23.79 -30.76 19.28
N GLY A 208 23.80 -30.03 20.39
CA GLY A 208 25.02 -29.52 21.03
C GLY A 208 25.76 -28.47 20.18
N LEU A 209 25.04 -27.76 19.30
CA LEU A 209 25.60 -26.75 18.40
C LEU A 209 25.50 -25.32 18.98
N ASP A 210 25.15 -25.16 20.25
CA ASP A 210 25.01 -23.85 20.91
C ASP A 210 26.37 -23.18 21.28
N ASP A 211 27.49 -23.92 21.22
CA ASP A 211 28.82 -23.46 21.67
C ASP A 211 29.86 -23.24 20.54
N GLN A 212 29.43 -23.01 19.29
CA GLN A 212 30.31 -22.58 18.18
C GLN A 212 29.85 -21.26 17.57
#